data_AF-A0A815U8D2-F1
#
_entry.id   AF-A0A815U8D2-F1
#
_cell.length_a   1.000
_cell.length_b   1.000
_cell.length_c   1.000
_cell.angle_alpha   90.00
_cell.angle_beta   90.00
_cell.angle_gamma   90.00
#
_symmetry.space_group_name_H-M   'P 1'
#
loop_
_entity.id
_entity.type
_entity.pdbx_description
1 polymer ?
#
loop_
_entity_poly.entity_id
_entity_poly.type
_entity_poly.pdbx_seq_one_letter_code
_entity_poly.pdbx_strand_id
1 'polypeptide(L)' 'MEINDQNLEALATYLRKTLSPNGDERAEAEKTLKQIERNENYSSLLLTLCERSTTP' A
#
# COMPACT_ATOMS: atom_id res chain seq x y z
N MET A 1 5.94 -4.25 8.54
CA MET A 1 6.38 -3.01 7.91
C MET A 1 6.29 -1.97 8.98
N GLU A 2 7.42 -1.44 9.39
CA GLU A 2 7.45 -0.32 10.32
C GLU A 2 6.76 0.91 9.70
N ILE A 3 6.20 1.78 10.53
CA ILE A 3 5.61 3.04 10.05
C ILE A 3 6.75 4.01 9.75
N ASN A 4 7.04 4.20 8.46
CA ASN A 4 8.01 5.19 7.98
C ASN A 4 7.64 5.62 6.56
N ASP A 5 8.27 6.70 6.08
CA ASP A 5 7.97 7.30 4.78
C ASP A 5 8.19 6.33 3.61
N GLN A 6 9.28 5.55 3.64
CA GLN A 6 9.59 4.58 2.59
C GLN A 6 8.50 3.51 2.47
N ASN A 7 8.03 2.99 3.60
CA ASN A 7 6.99 1.98 3.66
C ASN A 7 5.62 2.54 3.25
N LEU A 8 5.34 3.81 3.57
CA LEU A 8 4.13 4.50 3.12
C LEU A 8 4.13 4.73 1.60
N GLU A 9 5.26 5.17 1.04
CA GLU A 9 5.42 5.34 -0.41
C GLU A 9 5.30 4.01 -1.16
N ALA A 10 5.94 2.95 -0.64
CA ALA A 10 5.82 1.61 -1.20
C ALA A 10 4.37 1.12 -1.17
N LEU A 11 3.68 1.28 -0.04
CA LEU A 11 2.27 0.89 0.10
C LEU A 11 1.38 1.65 -0.89
N ALA A 12 1.55 2.96 -1.01
CA ALA A 12 0.81 3.79 -1.97
C ALA A 12 1.08 3.36 -3.43
N THR A 13 2.30 2.93 -3.73
CA THR A 13 2.68 2.43 -5.06
C THR A 13 1.96 1.12 -5.36
N TYR A 14 1.97 0.16 -4.44
CA TYR A 14 1.26 -1.11 -4.65
C TYR A 14 -0.25 -0.90 -4.79
N LEU A 15 -0.85 -0.04 -3.95
CA LEU A 15 -2.27 0.32 -4.05
C LEU A 15 -2.62 1.00 -5.39
N ARG A 16 -1.71 1.78 -5.99
CA ARG A 16 -1.94 2.33 -7.33
C ARG A 16 -1.84 1.26 -8.41
N LYS A 17 -0.90 0.32 -8.28
CA LYS A 17 -0.70 -0.77 -9.24
C LYS A 17 -1.87 -1.74 -9.29
N THR A 18 -2.62 -1.92 -8.20
CA THR A 18 -3.85 -2.72 -8.25
C THR A 18 -4.95 -2.11 -9.12
N LEU A 19 -4.86 -0.82 -9.43
CA LEU A 19 -5.75 -0.11 -10.35
C LEU A 19 -5.26 -0.14 -11.81
N SER A 20 -4.11 -0.78 -12.09
CA SER A 20 -3.55 -0.87 -13.44
C SER A 20 -4.49 -1.68 -14.36
N PRO A 21 -4.66 -1.26 -15.63
CA PRO A 21 -5.37 -2.05 -16.63
C PRO A 21 -4.56 -3.30 -17.06
N ASN A 22 -3.26 -3.36 -16.75
CA ASN A 22 -2.43 -4.52 -17.01
C ASN A 22 -2.70 -5.61 -15.95
N GLY A 23 -3.21 -6.75 -16.39
CA GLY A 23 -3.57 -7.87 -15.51
C GLY A 23 -2.40 -8.45 -14.71
N ASP A 24 -1.20 -8.50 -15.30
CA ASP A 24 -0.01 -9.05 -14.64
C ASP A 24 0.50 -8.11 -13.54
N GLU A 25 0.52 -6.80 -13.83
CA GLU A 25 0.93 -5.78 -12.85
C GLU A 25 -0.03 -5.74 -11.66
N ARG A 26 -1.34 -5.81 -11.93
CA ARG A 26 -2.37 -5.89 -10.90
C ARG A 26 -2.19 -7.14 -10.03
N ALA A 27 -2.03 -8.30 -10.65
CA ALA A 27 -1.93 -9.58 -9.93
C ALA A 27 -0.71 -9.63 -8.99
N GLU A 28 0.46 -9.16 -9.44
CA GLU A 28 1.64 -9.11 -8.58
C GLU A 28 1.48 -8.08 -7.45
N ALA A 29 0.87 -6.91 -7.71
CA ALA A 29 0.59 -5.93 -6.66
C ALA A 29 -0.37 -6.49 -5.59
N GLU A 30 -1.44 -7.17 -5.99
CA GLU A 30 -2.40 -7.80 -5.07
C GLU A 30 -1.74 -8.91 -4.22
N LYS A 31 -0.88 -9.71 -4.85
CA LYS A 31 -0.12 -10.77 -4.15
C LYS A 31 0.81 -10.20 -3.10
N THR A 32 1.52 -9.12 -3.43
CA THR A 32 2.37 -8.40 -2.46
C THR A 32 1.54 -7.78 -1.34
N LEU A 33 0.41 -7.14 -1.65
CA LEU A 33 -0.47 -6.56 -0.63
C LEU A 33 -1.01 -7.62 0.34
N LYS A 34 -1.43 -8.78 -0.15
CA LYS A 34 -1.87 -9.91 0.72
C LYS A 34 -0.80 -10.38 1.70
N GLN A 35 0.48 -10.23 1.36
CA GLN A 35 1.57 -10.55 2.28
C GLN A 35 1.76 -9.43 3.31
N ILE A 36 1.69 -8.18 2.87
CA ILE A 36 1.84 -6.99 3.72
C ILE A 36 0.67 -6.85 4.72
N GLU A 37 -0.54 -7.21 4.31
CA GLU A 37 -1.77 -7.21 5.13
C GLU A 37 -1.65 -8.03 6.41
N ARG A 38 -0.77 -9.04 6.43
CA ARG A 38 -0.52 -9.89 7.60
C ARG A 38 0.34 -9.21 8.66
N ASN A 39 0.90 -8.04 8.35
CA ASN A 39 1.74 -7.31 9.27
C ASN A 39 0.90 -6.49 10.26
N GLU A 40 1.24 -6.54 11.54
CA GLU A 40 0.50 -5.86 12.63
C GLU A 40 0.35 -4.35 12.39
N ASN A 41 1.32 -3.72 11.74
CA ASN A 41 1.33 -2.28 11.47
C ASN A 41 0.59 -1.88 10.19
N TYR A 42 0.02 -2.83 9.43
CA TYR A 42 -0.62 -2.54 8.15
C TYR A 42 -1.79 -1.55 8.28
N SER A 43 -2.67 -1.76 9.26
CA SER A 43 -3.79 -0.86 9.53
C SER A 43 -3.33 0.56 9.85
N SER A 44 -2.27 0.69 10.66
CA SER A 44 -1.69 1.99 11.01
C SER A 44 -1.04 2.68 9.81
N LEU A 45 -0.34 1.92 8.96
CA LEU A 45 0.22 2.43 7.70
C LEU A 45 -0.88 2.95 6.76
N LEU A 46 -1.98 2.20 6.60
CA LEU A 46 -3.12 2.62 5.79
C LEU A 46 -3.77 3.89 6.33
N LEU A 47 -4.03 3.96 7.64
CA LEU A 47 -4.59 5.15 8.27
C LEU A 47 -3.69 6.37 8.07
N THR A 48 -2.39 6.21 8.32
CA THR A 48 -1.39 7.27 8.12
C THR A 48 -1.35 7.75 6.67
N LEU A 49 -1.42 6.82 5.71
CA LEU A 49 -1.44 7.16 4.28
C LEU A 49 -2.70 7.94 3.89
N CYS A 50 -3.86 7.54 4.41
CA CYS A 50 -5.13 8.25 4.19
C CYS A 50 -5.10 9.67 4.77
N GLU A 51 -4.62 9.84 6.00
CA GLU A 51 -4.50 11.16 6.64
C GLU A 51 -3.56 12.10 5.87
N ARG A 52 -2.41 11.59 5.39
CA ARG A 52 -1.45 12.40 4.61
C ARG A 52 -1.94 12.76 3.21
N SER A 53 -2.82 11.97 2.62
CA SER A 53 -3.41 12.26 1.30
C SER A 53 -4.60 13.21 1.37
N THR A 54 -5.19 13.40 2.56
CA THR A 54 -6.31 14.31 2.79
C THR A 54 -5.90 15.69 3.31
N THR A 55 -4.63 15.90 3.66
CA THR A 55 -4.11 17.25 3.92
C THR A 55 -4.00 18.05 2.63
N PRO A 56 -4.70 19.21 2.52
CA PRO A 56 -4.68 20.09 1.35
C PRO A 56 -3.32 20.78 1.10
#